data_AF-A0A1C4IMH4-F1
#
_entry.id   AF-A0A1C4IMH4-F1
#
_cell.length_a   1.000
_cell.length_b   1.000
_cell.length_c   1.000
_cell.angle_alpha   90.00
_cell.angle_beta   90.00
_cell.angle_gamma   90.00
#
_symmetry.space_group_name_H-M   'P 1'
#
loop_
_entity.id
_entity.type
_entity.pdbx_description
1 polymer ?
#
loop_
_entity_poly.entity_id
_entity_poly.type
_entity_poly.pdbx_seq_one_letter_code
_entity_poly.pdbx_strand_id
1 'polypeptide(L)'
;MEQINVPKLGHVPKTPVIIIGVGGALYIGWRWYTASQMPADDTTAADDGFSDPGALPTVPGAYDDAVGIPDDTGGDTSSYGFTGTTNSQWTQYAATQLSMDGDTSYVTVLTDLGYFLAGKALTADQVSIVQAAIAVAGYPPEGNHPIVSGGDSTITVAPTGLSGAATNSTTVHLSWGAVPGADGYRIYRSGDEAPASEAFGTSGTVGGLQPGTAYTFQVAAHTSSGNIGPKSNAVSITTARPKMKTPGRPSVSNVGATGLRVLWGTSEAQATGYHVYENGHDVGQTQGTFMTRSGLKPNTRYTYQIQAIGPGNALSAKSASVATKTKAK
;
A
#
# COMPACT_ATOMS: atom_id res chain seq x y z
N MET A 1 -6.96 37.28 -13.15
CA MET A 1 -8.27 37.32 -12.49
C MET A 1 -9.20 36.54 -13.38
N GLU A 2 -9.58 35.34 -12.94
CA GLU A 2 -10.68 34.58 -13.52
C GLU A 2 -11.40 33.98 -12.30
N GLN A 3 -12.62 34.46 -12.06
CA GLN A 3 -13.45 34.03 -10.93
C GLN A 3 -14.13 32.71 -11.31
N ILE A 4 -13.85 31.65 -10.56
CA ILE A 4 -14.65 30.42 -10.61
C ILE A 4 -15.89 30.66 -9.76
N ASN A 5 -17.05 30.61 -10.40
CA ASN A 5 -18.34 30.70 -9.73
C ASN A 5 -18.68 29.29 -9.20
N VAL A 6 -18.49 29.07 -7.89
CA VAL A 6 -19.00 27.87 -7.19
C VAL A 6 -20.47 28.11 -6.81
N PRO A 7 -21.37 27.13 -7.00
CA PRO A 7 -22.68 27.17 -6.37
C PRO A 7 -22.48 27.30 -4.85
N LYS A 8 -23.22 28.22 -4.22
CA LYS A 8 -23.18 28.44 -2.76
C LYS A 8 -23.46 27.11 -2.03
N LEU A 9 -22.43 26.40 -1.57
CA LEU A 9 -22.56 25.62 -0.36
C LEU A 9 -22.79 26.63 0.77
N GLY A 10 -24.05 26.80 1.15
CA GLY A 10 -24.42 27.55 2.34
C GLY A 10 -23.72 26.98 3.58
N HIS A 11 -23.53 27.84 4.59
CA HIS A 11 -22.87 27.51 5.85
C HIS A 11 -23.32 26.15 6.39
N VAL A 12 -22.39 25.21 6.59
CA VAL A 12 -22.63 24.02 7.40
C VAL A 12 -22.89 24.50 8.84
N PRO A 13 -24.10 24.37 9.40
CA PRO A 13 -24.29 24.62 10.82
C PRO A 13 -23.60 23.48 11.58
N LYS A 14 -22.58 23.79 12.39
CA LYS A 14 -22.16 22.88 13.44
C LYS A 14 -23.26 22.89 14.50
N THR A 15 -23.97 21.78 14.65
CA THR A 15 -24.97 21.58 15.71
C THR A 15 -24.28 21.68 17.08
N PRO A 16 -24.64 22.63 17.96
CA PRO A 16 -24.25 22.54 19.36
C PRO A 16 -25.07 21.42 20.02
N VAL A 17 -24.39 20.48 20.67
CA VAL A 17 -25.07 19.50 21.53
C VAL A 17 -25.18 20.10 22.93
N ILE A 18 -26.42 20.41 23.34
CA ILE A 18 -26.76 20.71 24.73
C ILE A 18 -26.90 19.37 25.46
N ILE A 19 -26.03 19.09 26.42
CA ILE A 19 -26.20 17.95 27.32
C ILE A 19 -26.85 18.46 28.60
N ILE A 20 -28.11 18.10 28.83
CA ILE A 20 -28.76 18.25 30.14
C ILE A 20 -28.29 17.07 31.00
N GLY A 21 -27.24 17.28 31.77
CA GLY A 21 -26.91 16.41 32.89
C GLY A 21 -27.86 16.71 34.05
N VAL A 22 -28.43 15.66 34.64
CA VAL A 22 -29.14 15.77 35.91
C VAL A 22 -28.09 16.12 36.99
N GLY A 23 -27.89 17.42 37.24
CA GLY A 23 -26.91 17.97 38.19
C GLY A 23 -26.04 19.09 37.57
N GLY A 24 -26.46 20.35 37.74
CA GLY A 24 -25.99 21.49 36.95
C GLY A 24 -24.55 21.95 37.14
N ALA A 25 -23.88 22.28 36.02
CA ALA A 25 -23.00 23.43 35.81
C ALA A 25 -22.72 23.58 34.29
N LEU A 26 -22.85 24.81 33.78
CA LEU A 26 -22.74 25.15 32.35
C LEU A 26 -21.40 25.86 32.08
N TYR A 27 -20.62 25.42 31.09
CA TYR A 27 -19.50 26.20 30.55
C TYR A 27 -19.59 26.29 29.02
N ILE A 28 -19.47 27.52 28.50
CA ILE A 28 -19.45 27.84 27.07
C ILE A 28 -18.15 28.60 26.78
N GLY A 29 -17.36 28.17 25.80
CA GLY A 29 -16.21 28.91 25.28
C GLY A 29 -16.17 28.85 23.75
N TRP A 30 -15.87 29.98 23.10
CA TRP A 30 -15.84 30.14 21.63
C TRP A 30 -14.48 30.62 21.14
N ARG A 31 -14.13 30.26 19.90
CA ARG A 31 -13.17 30.99 19.07
C ARG A 31 -13.64 31.09 17.61
N TRP A 32 -13.51 32.29 17.04
CA TRP A 32 -13.92 32.70 15.71
C TRP A 32 -12.74 32.79 14.74
N TYR A 33 -13.03 32.73 13.43
CA TYR A 33 -12.34 33.51 12.40
C TYR A 33 -13.37 34.09 11.40
N THR A 34 -13.12 35.33 10.98
CA THR A 34 -13.95 36.19 10.12
C THR A 34 -13.28 36.51 8.80
N ALA A 35 -14.07 36.58 7.72
CA ALA A 35 -13.89 37.46 6.56
C ALA A 35 -15.23 37.50 5.79
N SER A 36 -15.73 38.54 5.12
CA SER A 36 -15.62 40.01 5.16
C SER A 36 -16.85 40.54 4.37
N GLN A 37 -17.36 41.72 4.72
CA GLN A 37 -18.66 42.39 4.39
C GLN A 37 -19.14 42.43 2.90
N MET A 38 -20.44 42.14 2.61
CA MET A 38 -21.64 43.01 2.28
C MET A 38 -21.79 43.43 0.79
N PRO A 39 -22.95 43.93 0.23
CA PRO A 39 -24.35 44.10 0.74
C PRO A 39 -25.54 43.68 -0.22
N ALA A 40 -26.80 43.73 0.31
CA ALA A 40 -28.17 43.94 -0.27
C ALA A 40 -28.62 43.21 -1.58
N ASP A 41 -29.88 42.80 -1.84
CA ASP A 41 -31.20 43.33 -1.44
C ASP A 41 -32.35 42.32 -1.75
N ASP A 42 -33.48 42.52 -1.06
CA ASP A 42 -34.92 42.25 -1.29
C ASP A 42 -35.43 41.20 -2.33
N THR A 43 -36.28 40.26 -1.88
CA THR A 43 -37.74 40.23 -2.18
C THR A 43 -38.45 38.98 -1.65
N THR A 44 -39.73 39.18 -1.36
CA THR A 44 -40.71 38.46 -0.54
C THR A 44 -41.42 37.24 -1.16
N ALA A 45 -42.07 36.46 -0.27
CA ALA A 45 -43.28 35.61 -0.47
C ALA A 45 -43.07 34.25 -1.15
N ALA A 46 -43.80 33.15 -0.87
CA ALA A 46 -44.86 32.80 0.07
C ALA A 46 -44.96 31.26 0.18
N ASP A 47 -45.72 30.82 1.18
CA ASP A 47 -46.27 29.48 1.46
C ASP A 47 -47.16 28.92 0.33
N ASP A 48 -47.01 27.62 0.02
CA ASP A 48 -48.14 26.75 -0.31
C ASP A 48 -47.76 25.25 -0.54
N GLY A 49 -48.23 24.41 0.38
CA GLY A 49 -49.12 23.32 -0.02
C GLY A 49 -48.52 22.04 -0.59
N PHE A 50 -48.37 21.05 0.28
CA PHE A 50 -48.27 19.63 -0.07
C PHE A 50 -49.49 19.21 -0.93
N SER A 51 -49.27 18.61 -2.08
CA SER A 51 -50.28 17.81 -2.81
C SER A 51 -49.58 16.74 -3.66
N ASP A 52 -49.96 15.49 -3.40
CA ASP A 52 -49.60 14.28 -4.14
C ASP A 52 -50.05 14.34 -5.61
N PRO A 53 -49.23 13.85 -6.56
CA PRO A 53 -49.78 13.16 -7.70
C PRO A 53 -49.05 11.84 -7.99
N GLY A 54 -49.65 10.72 -7.58
CA GLY A 54 -50.16 9.70 -8.50
C GLY A 54 -49.13 8.78 -9.20
N ALA A 55 -49.38 7.47 -9.03
CA ALA A 55 -48.93 6.30 -9.78
C ALA A 55 -47.79 6.46 -10.82
N LEU A 56 -46.66 5.80 -10.54
CA LEU A 56 -45.50 5.64 -11.41
C LEU A 56 -45.83 4.85 -12.70
N PRO A 57 -45.24 5.20 -13.86
CA PRO A 57 -45.26 4.35 -15.04
C PRO A 57 -44.29 3.17 -14.88
N THR A 58 -44.74 1.97 -15.24
CA THR A 58 -43.94 0.74 -15.24
C THR A 58 -42.79 0.81 -16.26
N VAL A 59 -41.55 0.68 -15.79
CA VAL A 59 -40.37 0.50 -16.66
C VAL A 59 -40.10 -1.00 -16.83
N PRO A 60 -40.03 -1.53 -18.07
CA PRO A 60 -39.67 -2.92 -18.32
C PRO A 60 -38.21 -3.19 -17.95
N GLY A 61 -37.98 -4.13 -17.03
CA GLY A 61 -36.65 -4.61 -16.65
C GLY A 61 -36.36 -4.62 -15.15
N ALA A 62 -37.29 -4.17 -14.29
CA ALA A 62 -37.20 -4.43 -12.86
C ALA A 62 -37.45 -5.92 -12.62
N TYR A 63 -36.42 -6.65 -12.19
CA TYR A 63 -36.64 -7.93 -11.53
C TYR A 63 -37.38 -7.64 -10.22
N ASP A 64 -38.67 -7.99 -10.25
CA ASP A 64 -39.56 -8.08 -9.11
C ASP A 64 -39.15 -9.32 -8.33
N ASP A 65 -38.68 -9.12 -7.10
CA ASP A 65 -38.74 -10.12 -6.03
C ASP A 65 -38.70 -9.37 -4.70
N ALA A 66 -39.86 -8.84 -4.33
CA ALA A 66 -40.17 -8.47 -2.96
C ALA A 66 -40.23 -9.74 -2.10
N VAL A 67 -39.22 -10.00 -1.26
CA VAL A 67 -39.34 -10.95 -0.13
C VAL A 67 -38.56 -10.46 1.09
N GLY A 68 -39.30 -10.14 2.16
CA GLY A 68 -38.90 -10.42 3.54
C GLY A 68 -38.18 -9.31 4.31
N ILE A 69 -38.90 -8.64 5.20
CA ILE A 69 -38.33 -8.11 6.45
C ILE A 69 -38.19 -9.28 7.42
N PRO A 70 -37.01 -9.58 7.98
CA PRO A 70 -36.92 -10.22 9.28
C PRO A 70 -36.50 -9.21 10.35
N ASP A 71 -37.19 -9.38 11.46
CA ASP A 71 -37.15 -8.74 12.76
C ASP A 71 -35.76 -8.69 13.43
N ASP A 72 -35.62 -7.70 14.30
CA ASP A 72 -34.50 -7.41 15.18
C ASP A 72 -34.15 -8.61 16.07
N THR A 73 -32.86 -8.92 16.23
CA THR A 73 -32.31 -9.31 17.54
C THR A 73 -30.78 -9.25 17.54
N GLY A 74 -30.26 -8.13 18.03
CA GLY A 74 -29.13 -8.13 18.96
C GLY A 74 -27.72 -7.94 18.37
N GLY A 75 -27.04 -6.89 18.84
CA GLY A 75 -25.59 -6.79 18.78
C GLY A 75 -25.07 -5.36 18.66
N ASP A 76 -24.80 -4.75 19.81
CA ASP A 76 -24.08 -3.50 19.97
C ASP A 76 -22.77 -3.47 19.14
N THR A 77 -22.58 -2.44 18.33
CA THR A 77 -21.39 -1.56 18.28
C THR A 77 -21.47 -0.64 17.06
N SER A 78 -21.47 0.67 17.29
CA SER A 78 -20.99 1.70 16.34
C SER A 78 -21.27 1.47 14.84
N SER A 79 -22.43 1.84 14.32
CA SER A 79 -22.64 1.89 12.86
C SER A 79 -23.70 2.90 12.47
N TYR A 80 -23.31 4.16 12.27
CA TYR A 80 -24.02 5.03 11.35
C TYR A 80 -23.35 4.85 9.98
N GLY A 81 -23.78 3.83 9.25
CA GLY A 81 -23.24 3.46 7.94
C GLY A 81 -24.19 2.52 7.20
N PHE A 82 -24.15 2.55 5.87
CA PHE A 82 -24.89 1.64 5.02
C PHE A 82 -24.46 0.17 5.29
N THR A 83 -25.43 -0.70 5.59
CA THR A 83 -25.19 -2.14 5.86
C THR A 83 -25.78 -3.06 4.80
N GLY A 84 -26.32 -2.50 3.70
CA GLY A 84 -26.89 -3.31 2.62
C GLY A 84 -25.82 -3.96 1.75
N THR A 85 -26.23 -4.96 0.97
CA THR A 85 -25.32 -5.77 0.15
C THR A 85 -25.56 -5.62 -1.34
N THR A 86 -26.61 -4.89 -1.76
CA THR A 86 -26.94 -4.70 -3.18
C THR A 86 -26.81 -3.24 -3.61
N ASN A 87 -26.56 -3.01 -4.89
CA ASN A 87 -26.51 -1.65 -5.44
C ASN A 87 -27.85 -0.92 -5.32
N SER A 88 -28.97 -1.64 -5.39
CA SER A 88 -30.31 -1.07 -5.19
C SER A 88 -30.50 -0.53 -3.77
N GLN A 89 -30.09 -1.32 -2.76
CA GLN A 89 -30.11 -0.88 -1.36
C GLN A 89 -29.17 0.30 -1.14
N TRP A 90 -27.99 0.27 -1.76
CA TRP A 90 -27.00 1.35 -1.66
C TRP A 90 -27.53 2.66 -2.22
N THR A 91 -28.13 2.62 -3.41
CA THR A 91 -28.71 3.79 -4.08
C THR A 91 -29.89 4.36 -3.31
N GLN A 92 -30.77 3.52 -2.76
CA GLN A 92 -31.90 3.99 -1.94
C GLN A 92 -31.42 4.66 -0.65
N TYR A 93 -30.49 4.03 0.07
CA TYR A 93 -29.93 4.61 1.29
C TYR A 93 -29.24 5.95 1.02
N ALA A 94 -28.38 6.02 0.00
CA ALA A 94 -27.68 7.25 -0.38
C ALA A 94 -28.67 8.36 -0.80
N ALA A 95 -29.69 8.03 -1.60
CA ALA A 95 -30.70 9.01 -2.01
C ALA A 95 -31.53 9.53 -0.84
N THR A 96 -31.89 8.67 0.12
CA THR A 96 -32.61 9.10 1.32
C THR A 96 -31.77 10.06 2.15
N GLN A 97 -30.49 9.75 2.37
CA GLN A 97 -29.62 10.61 3.18
C GLN A 97 -29.36 11.97 2.53
N LEU A 98 -29.17 12.01 1.21
CA LEU A 98 -28.87 13.25 0.49
C LEU A 98 -30.12 14.11 0.22
N SER A 99 -31.32 13.54 0.30
CA SER A 99 -32.59 14.26 0.09
C SER A 99 -33.20 14.79 1.39
N MET A 100 -32.65 14.46 2.56
CA MET A 100 -33.17 14.89 3.87
C MET A 100 -33.08 16.40 4.10
N ASP A 101 -32.15 17.08 3.43
CA ASP A 101 -31.90 18.51 3.60
C ASP A 101 -32.75 19.40 2.65
N GLY A 102 -33.58 18.81 1.79
CA GLY A 102 -34.51 19.52 0.89
C GLY A 102 -33.88 20.21 -0.32
N ASP A 103 -32.55 20.39 -0.35
CA ASP A 103 -31.82 21.07 -1.43
C ASP A 103 -31.61 20.20 -2.69
N THR A 104 -31.66 18.87 -2.57
CA THR A 104 -31.49 17.95 -3.70
C THR A 104 -32.69 17.02 -3.81
N SER A 105 -33.30 16.97 -5.00
CA SER A 105 -34.44 16.08 -5.26
C SER A 105 -34.02 14.61 -5.20
N TYR A 106 -34.73 13.82 -4.41
CA TYR A 106 -34.56 12.35 -4.32
C TYR A 106 -34.48 11.67 -5.70
N VAL A 107 -35.32 12.10 -6.65
CA VAL A 107 -35.37 11.53 -8.02
C VAL A 107 -34.12 11.88 -8.82
N THR A 108 -33.57 13.08 -8.62
CA THR A 108 -32.31 13.51 -9.25
C THR A 108 -31.15 12.67 -8.75
N VAL A 109 -31.06 12.48 -7.42
CA VAL A 109 -30.01 11.63 -6.83
C VAL A 109 -30.09 10.19 -7.37
N LEU A 110 -31.27 9.57 -7.38
CA LEU A 110 -31.44 8.23 -7.94
C LEU A 110 -30.98 8.12 -9.40
N THR A 111 -31.29 9.14 -10.22
CA THR A 111 -30.93 9.17 -11.64
C THR A 111 -29.42 9.23 -11.83
N ASP A 112 -28.74 10.11 -11.09
CA ASP A 112 -27.31 10.33 -11.21
C ASP A 112 -26.49 9.16 -10.66
N LEU A 113 -26.94 8.55 -9.56
CA LEU A 113 -26.39 7.29 -9.05
C LEU A 113 -26.61 6.15 -10.05
N GLY A 114 -27.74 6.12 -10.74
CA GLY A 114 -28.00 5.16 -11.82
C GLY A 114 -27.03 5.30 -12.99
N TYR A 115 -26.69 6.53 -13.40
CA TYR A 115 -25.67 6.76 -14.43
C TYR A 115 -24.28 6.31 -13.99
N PHE A 116 -23.94 6.53 -12.72
CA PHE A 116 -22.68 6.05 -12.15
C PHE A 116 -22.59 4.53 -12.14
N LEU A 117 -23.62 3.85 -11.64
CA LEU A 117 -23.68 2.38 -11.60
C LEU A 117 -23.65 1.76 -12.99
N ALA A 118 -24.23 2.43 -13.99
CA ALA A 118 -24.20 2.04 -15.39
C ALA A 118 -22.87 2.37 -16.11
N GLY A 119 -21.88 2.96 -15.41
CA GLY A 119 -20.58 3.31 -15.98
C GLY A 119 -20.64 4.39 -17.05
N LYS A 120 -21.67 5.25 -17.03
CA LYS A 120 -21.78 6.36 -17.99
C LYS A 120 -20.83 7.50 -17.64
N ALA A 121 -20.47 8.30 -18.64
CA ALA A 121 -19.78 9.56 -18.40
C ALA A 121 -20.68 10.51 -17.61
N LEU A 122 -20.16 11.04 -16.50
CA LEU A 122 -20.87 11.92 -15.59
C LEU A 122 -20.49 13.39 -15.82
N THR A 123 -21.43 14.31 -15.61
CA THR A 123 -21.13 15.75 -15.52
C THR A 123 -20.54 16.10 -14.15
N ALA A 124 -19.99 17.31 -13.99
CA ALA A 124 -19.38 17.75 -12.74
C ALA A 124 -20.37 17.75 -11.54
N ASP A 125 -21.63 18.11 -11.78
CA ASP A 125 -22.67 18.11 -10.75
C ASP A 125 -23.03 16.67 -10.34
N GLN A 126 -23.10 15.76 -11.30
CA GLN A 126 -23.37 14.33 -11.06
C GLN A 126 -22.22 13.66 -10.29
N VAL A 127 -20.97 14.01 -10.64
CA VAL A 127 -19.78 13.58 -9.91
C VAL A 127 -19.87 14.00 -8.43
N SER A 128 -20.33 15.22 -8.15
CA SER A 128 -20.47 15.74 -6.79
C SER A 128 -21.53 14.97 -5.97
N ILE A 129 -22.66 14.62 -6.60
CA ILE A 129 -23.71 13.80 -5.98
C ILE A 129 -23.20 12.39 -5.69
N VAL A 130 -22.45 11.79 -6.62
CA VAL A 130 -21.88 10.45 -6.43
C VAL A 130 -20.83 10.44 -5.32
N GLN A 131 -20.00 11.48 -5.19
CA GLN A 131 -19.06 11.62 -4.08
C GLN A 131 -19.76 11.74 -2.74
N ALA A 132 -20.83 12.54 -2.65
CA ALA A 132 -21.62 12.69 -1.44
C ALA A 132 -22.28 11.35 -1.05
N ALA A 133 -22.76 10.59 -2.04
CA ALA A 133 -23.30 9.26 -1.82
C ALA A 133 -22.25 8.29 -1.30
N ILE A 134 -21.04 8.29 -1.88
CA ILE A 134 -19.92 7.45 -1.42
C ILE A 134 -19.47 7.83 -0.01
N ALA A 135 -19.47 9.13 0.33
CA ALA A 135 -19.10 9.59 1.67
C ALA A 135 -20.08 9.12 2.75
N VAL A 136 -21.36 8.98 2.43
CA VAL A 136 -22.42 8.58 3.37
C VAL A 136 -22.67 7.07 3.39
N ALA A 137 -22.53 6.40 2.24
CA ALA A 137 -22.89 5.01 2.04
C ALA A 137 -21.71 4.06 1.72
N GLY A 138 -20.49 4.60 1.57
CA GLY A 138 -19.35 3.85 1.05
C GLY A 138 -19.44 3.60 -0.47
N TYR A 139 -18.48 2.85 -1.03
CA TYR A 139 -18.58 2.44 -2.44
C TYR A 139 -19.71 1.40 -2.64
N PRO A 140 -20.41 1.43 -3.79
CA PRO A 140 -21.43 0.44 -4.12
C PRO A 140 -20.88 -1.00 -4.05
N PRO A 141 -21.63 -1.93 -3.43
CA PRO A 141 -21.13 -3.25 -3.06
C PRO A 141 -21.04 -4.24 -4.24
N GLU A 142 -21.74 -4.00 -5.35
CA GLU A 142 -21.80 -4.95 -6.47
C GLU A 142 -21.17 -4.40 -7.75
N GLY A 143 -20.12 -5.04 -8.25
CA GLY A 143 -19.54 -4.72 -9.55
C GLY A 143 -18.34 -3.75 -9.49
N ASN A 144 -17.73 -3.52 -10.66
CA ASN A 144 -16.52 -2.71 -10.77
C ASN A 144 -16.90 -1.31 -11.26
N HIS A 145 -16.99 -0.36 -10.33
CA HIS A 145 -17.43 1.01 -10.62
C HIS A 145 -16.24 1.97 -10.84
N PRO A 146 -16.40 3.00 -11.68
CA PRO A 146 -15.39 4.04 -11.85
C PRO A 146 -15.04 4.68 -10.50
N ILE A 147 -13.75 4.96 -10.26
CA ILE A 147 -13.33 5.72 -9.09
C ILE A 147 -13.74 7.19 -9.31
N VAL A 148 -14.60 7.71 -8.43
CA VAL A 148 -15.03 9.11 -8.49
C VAL A 148 -14.18 9.92 -7.53
N SER A 149 -13.23 10.66 -8.10
CA SER A 149 -12.17 11.38 -7.38
C SER A 149 -12.75 12.47 -6.47
N GLY A 150 -12.75 12.26 -5.15
CA GLY A 150 -13.09 13.30 -4.17
C GLY A 150 -12.24 14.55 -4.39
N GLY A 151 -12.86 15.73 -4.22
CA GLY A 151 -12.19 17.03 -4.39
C GLY A 151 -10.90 17.16 -3.59
N ASP A 152 -10.10 18.17 -3.97
CA ASP A 152 -8.72 18.53 -3.63
C ASP A 152 -8.30 18.37 -2.14
N SER A 153 -8.40 17.15 -1.62
CA SER A 153 -8.12 16.79 -0.25
C SER A 153 -6.62 16.61 -0.13
N THR A 154 -5.94 17.60 0.41
CA THR A 154 -4.50 17.51 0.66
C THR A 154 -4.26 16.55 1.82
N ILE A 155 -3.47 15.50 1.61
CA ILE A 155 -3.04 14.61 2.70
C ILE A 155 -2.02 15.35 3.56
N THR A 156 -2.39 15.66 4.80
CA THR A 156 -1.54 16.43 5.74
C THR A 156 -0.85 15.57 6.79
N VAL A 157 -1.24 14.30 6.93
CA VAL A 157 -0.67 13.36 7.90
C VAL A 157 0.09 12.25 7.21
N ALA A 158 1.22 11.84 7.80
CA ALA A 158 2.03 10.76 7.29
C ALA A 158 1.48 9.41 7.78
N PRO A 159 1.65 8.32 7.01
CA PRO A 159 1.40 6.97 7.52
C PRO A 159 2.25 6.71 8.78
N THR A 160 1.63 6.17 9.83
CA THR A 160 2.31 5.84 11.09
C THR A 160 2.59 4.34 11.18
N GLY A 161 3.51 3.93 12.06
CA GLY A 161 3.73 2.50 12.32
C GLY A 161 4.36 1.74 11.16
N LEU A 162 5.14 2.42 10.30
CA LEU A 162 5.85 1.75 9.22
C LEU A 162 6.79 0.68 9.80
N SER A 163 6.58 -0.56 9.39
CA SER A 163 7.40 -1.71 9.75
C SER A 163 7.51 -2.67 8.56
N GLY A 164 8.41 -3.65 8.66
CA GLY A 164 8.54 -4.64 7.60
C GLY A 164 9.71 -5.58 7.81
N ALA A 165 9.82 -6.53 6.89
CA ALA A 165 10.89 -7.52 6.88
C ALA A 165 11.22 -7.95 5.45
N ALA A 166 12.45 -8.41 5.26
CA ALA A 166 12.83 -9.08 4.01
C ALA A 166 12.10 -10.42 3.91
N THR A 167 11.41 -10.64 2.79
CA THR A 167 10.74 -11.93 2.51
C THR A 167 11.69 -12.91 1.86
N ASN A 168 12.66 -12.42 1.08
CA ASN A 168 13.73 -13.19 0.47
C ASN A 168 14.96 -12.29 0.20
N SER A 169 15.89 -12.74 -0.64
CA SER A 169 17.11 -12.00 -0.95
C SER A 169 16.91 -10.79 -1.87
N THR A 170 15.75 -10.63 -2.47
CA THR A 170 15.47 -9.58 -3.47
C THR A 170 14.16 -8.83 -3.21
N THR A 171 13.45 -9.15 -2.13
CA THR A 171 12.11 -8.64 -1.85
C THR A 171 11.95 -8.30 -0.37
N VAL A 172 11.29 -7.19 -0.10
CA VAL A 172 10.88 -6.72 1.23
C VAL A 172 9.38 -6.52 1.26
N HIS A 173 8.74 -6.91 2.35
CA HIS A 173 7.34 -6.61 2.65
C HIS A 173 7.29 -5.53 3.73
N LEU A 174 6.43 -4.53 3.53
CA LEU A 174 6.19 -3.40 4.42
C LEU A 174 4.72 -3.32 4.80
N SER A 175 4.43 -2.84 6.02
CA SER A 175 3.10 -2.52 6.51
C SER A 175 3.10 -1.21 7.29
N TRP A 176 1.98 -0.50 7.28
CA TRP A 176 1.82 0.82 7.90
C TRP A 176 0.35 1.05 8.32
N GLY A 177 0.09 2.12 9.05
CA GLY A 177 -1.24 2.56 9.44
C GLY A 177 -1.97 3.29 8.32
N ALA A 178 -3.29 3.12 8.24
CA ALA A 178 -4.13 3.83 7.27
C ALA A 178 -4.11 5.34 7.50
N VAL A 179 -4.16 6.11 6.41
CA VAL A 179 -4.28 7.56 6.41
C VAL A 179 -5.69 7.93 5.91
N PRO A 180 -6.48 8.70 6.68
CA PRO A 180 -7.79 9.18 6.22
C PRO A 180 -7.68 9.99 4.91
N GLY A 181 -8.57 9.70 3.96
CA GLY A 181 -8.58 10.35 2.65
C GLY A 181 -7.49 9.86 1.68
N ALA A 182 -6.76 8.80 2.01
CA ALA A 182 -5.82 8.17 1.11
C ALA A 182 -6.52 7.17 0.17
N ASP A 183 -6.30 7.32 -1.13
CA ASP A 183 -6.72 6.35 -2.15
C ASP A 183 -5.63 5.30 -2.43
N GLY A 184 -4.38 5.60 -2.03
CA GLY A 184 -3.28 4.65 -2.11
C GLY A 184 -2.01 5.15 -1.41
N TYR A 185 -0.95 4.38 -1.55
CA TYR A 185 0.33 4.61 -0.89
C TYR A 185 1.49 4.36 -1.85
N ARG A 186 2.46 5.26 -1.80
CA ARG A 186 3.72 5.18 -2.53
C ARG A 186 4.84 4.86 -1.57
N ILE A 187 5.59 3.80 -1.89
CA ILE A 187 6.73 3.33 -1.11
C ILE A 187 7.99 3.90 -1.75
N TYR A 188 8.80 4.57 -0.96
CA TYR A 188 10.06 5.19 -1.40
C TYR A 188 11.23 4.48 -0.75
N ARG A 189 12.31 4.31 -1.51
CA ARG A 189 13.64 4.11 -0.92
C ARG A 189 14.18 5.48 -0.52
N SER A 190 14.80 5.57 0.65
CA SER A 190 15.35 6.83 1.14
C SER A 190 16.40 7.37 0.16
N GLY A 191 16.22 8.62 -0.27
CA GLY A 191 17.04 9.25 -1.30
C GLY A 191 16.44 9.21 -2.71
N ASP A 192 15.46 8.35 -2.97
CA ASP A 192 14.79 8.29 -4.28
C ASP A 192 13.59 9.27 -4.33
N GLU A 193 13.48 9.99 -5.45
CA GLU A 193 12.32 10.83 -5.75
C GLU A 193 11.15 10.01 -6.33
N ALA A 194 11.45 8.98 -7.12
CA ALA A 194 10.46 8.08 -7.67
C ALA A 194 10.06 7.00 -6.63
N PRO A 195 8.77 6.61 -6.58
CA PRO A 195 8.37 5.48 -5.75
C PRO A 195 8.99 4.18 -6.28
N ALA A 196 9.45 3.34 -5.37
CA ALA A 196 9.92 1.99 -5.66
C ALA A 196 8.77 1.01 -5.87
N SER A 197 7.58 1.30 -5.33
CA SER A 197 6.37 0.51 -5.45
C SER A 197 5.14 1.34 -5.04
N GLU A 198 3.95 0.88 -5.43
CA GLU A 198 2.66 1.50 -5.10
C GLU A 198 1.70 0.43 -4.58
N ALA A 199 0.87 0.79 -3.61
CA ALA A 199 -0.07 -0.10 -2.94
C ALA A 199 -1.38 0.60 -2.64
N PHE A 200 -2.51 -0.11 -2.79
CA PHE A 200 -3.86 0.42 -2.52
C PHE A 200 -4.42 -0.01 -1.16
N GLY A 201 -3.60 -0.70 -0.36
CA GLY A 201 -3.91 -1.07 1.02
C GLY A 201 -2.78 -0.63 1.97
N THR A 202 -2.87 -1.04 3.23
CA THR A 202 -1.92 -0.69 4.29
C THR A 202 -0.65 -1.56 4.34
N SER A 203 -0.35 -2.21 3.22
CA SER A 203 0.82 -3.06 3.04
C SER A 203 1.24 -3.13 1.59
N GLY A 204 2.53 -3.34 1.35
CA GLY A 204 3.05 -3.49 0.01
C GLY A 204 4.40 -4.19 -0.02
N THR A 205 4.82 -4.57 -1.22
CA THR A 205 6.09 -5.25 -1.44
C THR A 205 6.98 -4.44 -2.38
N VAL A 206 8.29 -4.49 -2.13
CA VAL A 206 9.31 -3.91 -3.00
C VAL A 206 10.22 -5.05 -3.45
N GLY A 207 10.22 -5.30 -4.76
CA GLY A 207 11.08 -6.29 -5.42
C GLY A 207 12.31 -5.68 -6.08
N GLY A 208 13.09 -6.51 -6.78
CA GLY A 208 14.26 -6.05 -7.54
C GLY A 208 15.42 -5.54 -6.68
N LEU A 209 15.46 -5.92 -5.40
CA LEU A 209 16.50 -5.50 -4.45
C LEU A 209 17.74 -6.39 -4.56
N GLN A 210 18.90 -5.87 -4.12
CA GLN A 210 20.13 -6.64 -4.05
C GLN A 210 20.18 -7.50 -2.78
N PRO A 211 20.68 -8.75 -2.86
CA PRO A 211 20.89 -9.61 -1.70
C PRO A 211 21.84 -9.06 -0.65
N GLY A 212 21.53 -9.31 0.63
CA GLY A 212 22.37 -8.93 1.76
C GLY A 212 22.60 -7.43 1.93
N THR A 213 21.77 -6.59 1.30
CA THR A 213 21.90 -5.12 1.24
C THR A 213 20.88 -4.46 2.15
N ALA A 214 21.33 -3.46 2.91
CA ALA A 214 20.45 -2.64 3.73
C ALA A 214 19.76 -1.56 2.88
N TYR A 215 18.44 -1.50 2.97
CA TYR A 215 17.62 -0.48 2.34
C TYR A 215 16.82 0.25 3.41
N THR A 216 16.65 1.56 3.23
CA THR A 216 15.81 2.38 4.09
C THR A 216 14.55 2.75 3.32
N PHE A 217 13.38 2.51 3.91
CA PHE A 217 12.08 2.75 3.28
C PHE A 217 11.26 3.78 4.03
N GLN A 218 10.47 4.53 3.27
CA GLN A 218 9.44 5.45 3.75
C GLN A 218 8.18 5.26 2.91
N VAL A 219 7.02 5.61 3.45
CA VAL A 219 5.74 5.53 2.74
C VAL A 219 5.03 6.87 2.81
N ALA A 220 4.46 7.32 1.70
CA ALA A 220 3.55 8.46 1.67
C ALA A 220 2.21 8.02 1.10
N ALA A 221 1.12 8.50 1.69
CA ALA A 221 -0.20 8.32 1.13
C ALA A 221 -0.42 9.29 -0.04
N HIS A 222 -1.30 8.92 -0.98
CA HIS A 222 -1.71 9.78 -2.08
C HIS A 222 -3.21 9.68 -2.35
N THR A 223 -3.76 10.69 -3.00
CA THR A 223 -5.14 10.71 -3.52
C THR A 223 -5.17 10.36 -5.01
N SER A 224 -6.35 10.03 -5.53
CA SER A 224 -6.59 9.80 -6.96
C SER A 224 -6.31 11.03 -7.83
N SER A 225 -6.40 12.24 -7.25
CA SER A 225 -6.01 13.50 -7.92
C SER A 225 -4.50 13.69 -8.02
N GLY A 226 -3.70 12.79 -7.41
CA GLY A 226 -2.25 12.82 -7.44
C GLY A 226 -1.59 13.63 -6.32
N ASN A 227 -2.37 14.15 -5.37
CA ASN A 227 -1.81 14.82 -4.18
C ASN A 227 -1.09 13.80 -3.30
N ILE A 228 0.17 14.06 -2.94
CA ILE A 228 0.99 13.18 -2.10
C ILE A 228 1.21 13.84 -0.75
N GLY A 229 0.95 13.10 0.33
CA GLY A 229 1.16 13.57 1.68
C GLY A 229 2.62 13.47 2.16
N PRO A 230 2.88 13.85 3.42
CA PRO A 230 4.21 13.69 4.00
C PRO A 230 4.63 12.21 4.13
N LYS A 231 5.94 11.97 4.03
CA LYS A 231 6.53 10.63 4.20
C LYS A 231 6.54 10.22 5.68
N SER A 232 6.34 8.93 5.93
CA SER A 232 6.42 8.29 7.25
C SER A 232 7.81 8.38 7.89
N ASN A 233 7.92 7.86 9.13
CA ASN A 233 9.21 7.47 9.69
C ASN A 233 9.94 6.49 8.74
N ALA A 234 11.26 6.52 8.77
CA ALA A 234 12.08 5.61 8.00
C ALA A 234 12.25 4.26 8.72
N VAL A 235 12.24 3.15 7.98
CA VAL A 235 12.60 1.82 8.49
C VAL A 235 13.77 1.27 7.68
N SER A 236 14.81 0.75 8.36
CA SER A 236 15.94 0.10 7.70
C SER A 236 15.79 -1.40 7.74
N ILE A 237 15.84 -2.04 6.57
CA ILE A 237 15.64 -3.48 6.39
C ILE A 237 16.78 -4.01 5.53
N THR A 238 17.48 -5.04 6.02
CA THR A 238 18.49 -5.76 5.23
C THR A 238 17.85 -6.96 4.54
N THR A 239 17.98 -7.07 3.21
CA THR A 239 17.53 -8.23 2.45
C THR A 239 18.28 -9.49 2.88
N ALA A 240 17.61 -10.64 2.77
CA ALA A 240 18.26 -11.91 3.09
C ALA A 240 19.43 -12.19 2.13
N ARG A 241 20.31 -13.11 2.54
CA ARG A 241 21.32 -13.69 1.63
C ARG A 241 20.79 -15.00 1.08
N PRO A 242 21.02 -15.32 -0.21
CA PRO A 242 20.59 -16.58 -0.77
C PRO A 242 21.30 -17.75 -0.06
N LYS A 243 20.60 -18.87 0.08
CA LYS A 243 21.20 -20.09 0.59
C LYS A 243 22.09 -20.70 -0.50
N MET A 244 23.38 -20.79 -0.21
CA MET A 244 24.37 -21.31 -1.16
C MET A 244 24.54 -22.83 -1.03
N LYS A 245 24.74 -23.50 -2.16
CA LYS A 245 25.10 -24.92 -2.21
C LYS A 245 26.60 -25.09 -1.97
N THR A 246 26.97 -26.09 -1.18
CA THR A 246 28.37 -26.43 -0.93
C THR A 246 29.05 -26.92 -2.22
N PRO A 247 30.27 -26.44 -2.56
CA PRO A 247 31.03 -26.97 -3.69
C PRO A 247 31.28 -28.48 -3.56
N GLY A 248 31.49 -29.14 -4.71
CA GLY A 248 31.94 -30.52 -4.74
C GLY A 248 33.29 -30.69 -4.03
N ARG A 249 33.61 -31.92 -3.61
CA ARG A 249 34.92 -32.24 -3.03
C ARG A 249 36.01 -31.86 -4.05
N PRO A 250 37.01 -31.05 -3.65
CA PRO A 250 38.09 -30.65 -4.55
C PRO A 250 38.97 -31.84 -4.94
N SER A 251 39.62 -31.71 -6.08
CA SER A 251 40.70 -32.57 -6.57
C SER A 251 41.99 -31.76 -6.72
N VAL A 252 43.12 -32.46 -6.76
CA VAL A 252 44.44 -31.85 -6.90
C VAL A 252 45.13 -32.42 -8.13
N SER A 253 45.74 -31.56 -8.95
CA SER A 253 46.56 -31.92 -10.09
C SER A 253 47.87 -31.12 -10.10
N ASN A 254 48.74 -31.40 -11.08
CA ASN A 254 50.02 -30.70 -11.27
C ASN A 254 50.89 -30.64 -10.01
N VAL A 255 50.90 -31.72 -9.22
CA VAL A 255 51.66 -31.77 -7.95
C VAL A 255 53.16 -31.82 -8.26
N GLY A 256 53.85 -30.73 -7.95
CA GLY A 256 55.30 -30.58 -7.96
C GLY A 256 55.89 -30.57 -6.54
N ALA A 257 57.18 -30.26 -6.45
CA ALA A 257 57.87 -30.13 -5.15
C ALA A 257 57.42 -28.87 -4.39
N THR A 258 57.10 -27.78 -5.09
CA THR A 258 56.79 -26.46 -4.48
C THR A 258 55.48 -25.85 -4.96
N GLY A 259 54.65 -26.61 -5.68
CA GLY A 259 53.38 -26.12 -6.20
C GLY A 259 52.44 -27.23 -6.61
N LEU A 260 51.17 -26.86 -6.76
CA LEU A 260 50.08 -27.74 -7.18
C LEU A 260 48.92 -26.90 -7.71
N ARG A 261 47.94 -27.56 -8.31
CA ARG A 261 46.66 -26.96 -8.72
C ARG A 261 45.52 -27.64 -7.99
N VAL A 262 44.68 -26.87 -7.32
CA VAL A 262 43.43 -27.34 -6.68
C VAL A 262 42.27 -27.00 -7.61
N LEU A 263 41.38 -27.95 -7.86
CA LEU A 263 40.22 -27.80 -8.75
C LEU A 263 38.96 -28.32 -8.05
N TRP A 264 37.80 -27.78 -8.41
CA TRP A 264 36.51 -28.21 -7.87
C TRP A 264 35.39 -28.05 -8.90
N GLY A 265 34.28 -28.76 -8.70
CA GLY A 265 33.05 -28.51 -9.47
C GLY A 265 32.36 -27.22 -9.00
N THR A 266 31.63 -26.56 -9.90
CA THR A 266 30.83 -25.39 -9.51
C THR A 266 29.77 -25.78 -8.48
N SER A 267 29.59 -24.95 -7.46
CA SER A 267 28.27 -24.85 -6.83
C SER A 267 27.40 -24.07 -7.82
N GLU A 268 26.26 -24.61 -8.23
CA GLU A 268 25.39 -24.11 -9.31
C GLU A 268 25.17 -22.58 -9.39
N ALA A 269 24.81 -22.12 -10.60
CA ALA A 269 24.28 -20.84 -11.14
C ALA A 269 24.49 -19.49 -10.42
N GLN A 270 24.67 -19.43 -9.10
CA GLN A 270 24.70 -18.19 -8.31
C GLN A 270 26.09 -17.90 -7.70
N ALA A 271 27.08 -18.78 -7.81
CA ALA A 271 28.40 -18.49 -7.26
C ALA A 271 29.11 -17.38 -8.05
N THR A 272 29.48 -16.30 -7.35
CA THR A 272 30.29 -15.17 -7.87
C THR A 272 31.78 -15.37 -7.63
N GLY A 273 32.16 -16.37 -6.82
CA GLY A 273 33.55 -16.75 -6.58
C GLY A 273 33.67 -17.85 -5.53
N TYR A 274 34.91 -18.13 -5.13
CA TYR A 274 35.24 -19.17 -4.16
C TYR A 274 36.39 -18.72 -3.25
N HIS A 275 36.26 -18.96 -1.95
CA HIS A 275 37.40 -18.99 -1.03
C HIS A 275 38.06 -20.36 -1.07
N VAL A 276 39.39 -20.37 -1.05
CA VAL A 276 40.20 -21.59 -0.97
C VAL A 276 40.89 -21.62 0.38
N TYR A 277 40.68 -22.70 1.12
CA TYR A 277 41.29 -22.90 2.42
C TYR A 277 42.41 -23.94 2.30
N GLU A 278 43.61 -23.62 2.78
CA GLU A 278 44.78 -24.50 2.87
C GLU A 278 45.07 -24.76 4.37
N ASN A 279 45.04 -26.02 4.79
CA ASN A 279 45.22 -26.40 6.20
C ASN A 279 44.28 -25.65 7.17
N GLY A 280 43.06 -25.36 6.72
CA GLY A 280 42.04 -24.64 7.48
C GLY A 280 42.10 -23.11 7.36
N HIS A 281 43.18 -22.54 6.82
CA HIS A 281 43.35 -21.10 6.65
C HIS A 281 42.93 -20.63 5.26
N ASP A 282 42.21 -19.52 5.16
CA ASP A 282 41.89 -18.92 3.86
C ASP A 282 43.17 -18.40 3.21
N VAL A 283 43.41 -18.82 1.96
CA VAL A 283 44.58 -18.43 1.19
C VAL A 283 44.25 -17.62 -0.05
N GLY A 284 42.98 -17.22 -0.19
CA GLY A 284 42.54 -16.28 -1.20
C GLY A 284 41.23 -16.68 -1.87
N GLN A 285 40.79 -15.77 -2.74
CA GLN A 285 39.58 -15.93 -3.54
C GLN A 285 39.90 -16.10 -5.02
N THR A 286 39.02 -16.78 -5.74
CA THR A 286 39.06 -16.88 -7.20
C THR A 286 37.64 -16.88 -7.77
N GLN A 287 37.46 -16.32 -8.95
CA GLN A 287 36.19 -16.42 -9.70
C GLN A 287 36.08 -17.76 -10.45
N GLY A 288 37.22 -18.36 -10.78
CA GLY A 288 37.28 -19.65 -11.47
C GLY A 288 37.09 -20.84 -10.54
N THR A 289 37.00 -22.03 -11.12
CA THR A 289 36.88 -23.31 -10.41
C THR A 289 38.22 -23.97 -10.09
N PHE A 290 39.27 -23.17 -10.03
CA PHE A 290 40.61 -23.64 -9.68
C PHE A 290 41.45 -22.55 -9.04
N MET A 291 42.47 -22.98 -8.29
CA MET A 291 43.53 -22.12 -7.78
C MET A 291 44.87 -22.84 -7.89
N THR A 292 45.88 -22.14 -8.41
CA THR A 292 47.27 -22.61 -8.39
C THR A 292 47.93 -22.16 -7.09
N ARG A 293 48.58 -23.10 -6.41
CA ARG A 293 49.40 -22.85 -5.22
C ARG A 293 50.87 -22.97 -5.57
N SER A 294 51.66 -22.02 -5.10
CA SER A 294 53.11 -21.95 -5.24
C SER A 294 53.75 -21.67 -3.88
N GLY A 295 55.07 -21.83 -3.78
CA GLY A 295 55.79 -21.60 -2.52
C GLY A 295 55.56 -22.67 -1.46
N LEU A 296 55.04 -23.84 -1.85
CA LEU A 296 54.82 -24.96 -0.92
C LEU A 296 56.15 -25.62 -0.54
N LYS A 297 56.20 -26.25 0.63
CA LYS A 297 57.36 -27.01 1.07
C LYS A 297 57.37 -28.39 0.38
N PRO A 298 58.51 -28.89 -0.10
CA PRO A 298 58.64 -30.25 -0.62
C PRO A 298 58.27 -31.32 0.41
N ASN A 299 57.81 -32.47 -0.06
CA ASN A 299 57.46 -33.63 0.76
C ASN A 299 56.53 -33.32 1.96
N THR A 300 55.63 -32.34 1.81
CA THR A 300 54.77 -31.84 2.88
C THR A 300 53.31 -32.10 2.55
N ARG A 301 52.53 -32.53 3.55
CA ARG A 301 51.09 -32.79 3.39
C ARG A 301 50.31 -31.47 3.52
N TYR A 302 49.40 -31.25 2.59
CA TYR A 302 48.46 -30.13 2.59
C TYR A 302 47.03 -30.64 2.47
N THR A 303 46.10 -29.91 3.09
CA THR A 303 44.66 -30.15 2.99
C THR A 303 43.98 -28.94 2.37
N TYR A 304 42.98 -29.19 1.52
CA TYR A 304 42.23 -28.14 0.85
C TYR A 304 40.72 -28.31 1.03
N GLN A 305 40.04 -27.19 1.24
CA GLN A 305 38.58 -27.07 1.26
C GLN A 305 38.16 -25.82 0.49
N ILE A 306 36.96 -25.84 -0.08
CA ILE A 306 36.44 -24.76 -0.93
C ILE A 306 35.11 -24.28 -0.36
N GLN A 307 34.92 -22.96 -0.32
CA GLN A 307 33.66 -22.34 0.08
C GLN A 307 33.19 -21.44 -1.06
N ALA A 308 31.93 -21.57 -1.47
CA ALA A 308 31.36 -20.72 -2.51
C ALA A 308 30.97 -19.36 -1.93
N ILE A 309 31.17 -18.32 -2.74
CA ILE A 309 30.71 -16.96 -2.50
C ILE A 309 29.60 -16.69 -3.50
N GLY A 310 28.46 -16.22 -3.01
CA GLY A 310 27.31 -15.82 -3.82
C GLY A 310 26.96 -14.34 -3.68
N PRO A 311 25.83 -13.92 -4.26
CA PRO A 311 25.36 -12.54 -4.24
C PRO A 311 25.20 -12.03 -2.81
N GLY A 312 25.52 -10.75 -2.60
CA GLY A 312 25.48 -10.16 -1.28
C GLY A 312 26.44 -10.83 -0.30
N ASN A 313 27.57 -11.38 -0.77
CA ASN A 313 28.55 -12.13 0.02
C ASN A 313 27.92 -13.26 0.87
N ALA A 314 26.99 -14.00 0.26
CA ALA A 314 26.45 -15.23 0.82
C ALA A 314 27.52 -16.33 0.77
N LEU A 315 27.72 -17.07 1.86
CA LEU A 315 28.71 -18.14 1.92
C LEU A 315 28.01 -19.50 2.03
N SER A 316 28.49 -20.50 1.29
CA SER A 316 28.11 -21.89 1.54
C SER A 316 28.86 -22.48 2.74
N ALA A 317 28.52 -23.71 3.12
CA ALA A 317 29.43 -24.48 3.97
C ALA A 317 30.73 -24.80 3.20
N LYS A 318 31.82 -25.06 3.93
CA LYS A 318 33.06 -25.55 3.32
C LYS A 318 32.84 -26.95 2.75
N SER A 319 33.44 -27.25 1.61
CA SER A 319 33.41 -28.58 1.02
C SER A 319 34.16 -29.60 1.87
N ALA A 320 33.96 -30.89 1.55
CA ALA A 320 34.76 -31.97 2.12
C ALA A 320 36.24 -31.75 1.80
N SER A 321 37.13 -32.12 2.73
CA SER A 321 38.56 -31.93 2.52
C SER A 321 39.15 -32.91 1.49
N VAL A 322 40.07 -32.40 0.66
CA VAL A 322 41.06 -33.21 -0.06
C VAL A 322 42.43 -33.04 0.58
N ALA A 323 43.19 -34.12 0.70
CA ALA A 323 44.57 -34.08 1.16
C ALA A 323 45.50 -34.49 0.01
N THR A 324 46.68 -33.88 -0.04
CA THR A 324 47.72 -34.18 -1.01
C THR A 324 49.08 -33.98 -0.36
N LYS A 325 50.14 -34.55 -0.96
CA LYS A 325 51.51 -34.35 -0.53
C LYS A 325 52.34 -33.86 -1.71
N THR A 326 53.09 -32.78 -1.53
CA THR A 326 54.03 -32.29 -2.54
C THR A 326 55.11 -33.33 -2.82
N LYS A 327 55.68 -33.30 -4.02
CA LYS A 327 56.79 -34.19 -4.38
C LYS A 327 58.04 -33.86 -3.56
N ALA A 328 58.96 -34.81 -3.47
CA ALA A 328 60.32 -34.54 -3.05
C ALA A 328 61.01 -33.61 -4.07
N LYS A 329 62.14 -33.02 -3.65
CA LYS A 329 62.96 -32.15 -4.51
C LYS A 329 63.65 -32.96 -5.60
#